data_AF-A0A9E5WS55-F1
#
_entry.id   AF-A0A9E5WS55-F1
#
_cell.length_a   1.000
_cell.length_b   1.000
_cell.length_c   1.000
_cell.angle_alpha   90.00
_cell.angle_beta   90.00
_cell.angle_gamma   90.00
#
_symmetry.space_group_name_H-M   'P 1'
#
loop_
_entity.id
_entity.type
_entity.pdbx_description
1 polymer ?
#
loop_
_entity_poly.entity_id
_entity_poly.type
_entity_poly.pdbx_seq_one_letter_code
_entity_poly.pdbx_strand_id
1 'polypeptide(L)'
;MKRPYGPWTTEVHPGSNPHLSGFWKKRFDSLARLRGSDLAVSRSRRLSLLCLALFVCCSPSIRAVTTVTAEGDGPAAPAASTESQQCAPVIRANYVIVPMQGATELQKRLLPRTKHDLDHARAFVLVNGSAIAKNDKTLDASALDLTRLRNDLKKLADHGPAIIFFDIYHRDLGASREVLYWFFVGFGPSIGFEETRVSSHYLDVNFDWQRMVADVRQWGGQQSSERETGIGDRLAVAYPVTTVVSRILTGGADCFVDILPAFRTVYDDGLARDLRKSITGHVRTLKLRNKKRLLVGLRTETQEGRNEVNRFVESGLPRLGEELGFETATVQHQYR
;
A
#
# COMPACT_ATOMS: atom_id res chain seq x y z
N MET A 1 25.57 19.61 -0.90
CA MET A 1 25.19 18.44 -0.09
C MET A 1 23.76 18.05 -0.43
N LYS A 2 23.56 16.85 -0.99
CA LYS A 2 22.25 16.34 -1.45
C LYS A 2 21.47 15.79 -0.23
N ARG A 3 20.22 16.26 -0.04
CA ARG A 3 19.31 15.77 1.02
C ARG A 3 18.59 14.51 0.54
N PRO A 4 18.66 13.37 1.23
CA PRO A 4 17.79 12.24 0.93
C PRO A 4 16.46 12.45 1.67
N TYR A 5 15.38 12.71 0.93
CA TYR A 5 14.03 12.59 1.48
C TYR A 5 13.70 11.09 1.59
N GLY A 6 13.30 10.65 2.79
CA GLY A 6 12.87 9.27 3.03
C GLY A 6 11.53 8.93 2.37
N PRO A 7 11.19 7.64 2.20
CA PRO A 7 10.13 7.16 1.29
C PRO A 7 8.66 7.35 1.76
N TRP A 8 8.36 8.21 2.75
CA TRP A 8 7.03 8.24 3.39
C TRP A 8 6.36 9.62 3.57
N THR A 9 6.73 10.66 2.83
CA THR A 9 6.00 11.94 2.89
C THR A 9 5.00 12.08 1.74
N THR A 10 3.71 11.88 2.03
CA THR A 10 2.59 12.19 1.12
C THR A 10 1.88 13.51 1.46
N GLU A 11 2.47 14.37 2.29
CA GLU A 11 1.88 15.68 2.58
C GLU A 11 2.15 16.68 1.46
N VAL A 12 1.07 17.19 0.87
CA VAL A 12 1.08 18.48 0.17
C VAL A 12 1.08 19.54 1.26
N HIS A 13 2.26 20.10 1.58
CA HIS A 13 2.37 21.17 2.58
C HIS A 13 1.49 22.39 2.17
N PRO A 14 0.61 22.89 3.07
CA PRO A 14 0.00 24.21 2.88
C PRO A 14 1.11 25.25 3.09
N GLY A 15 1.70 25.73 1.98
CA GLY A 15 2.78 26.70 2.00
C GLY A 15 3.98 26.34 1.12
N SER A 16 4.08 25.11 0.61
CA SER A 16 5.01 24.83 -0.49
C SER A 16 4.41 25.40 -1.76
N ASN A 17 4.94 26.52 -2.24
CA ASN A 17 4.57 27.08 -3.53
C ASN A 17 5.14 26.14 -4.61
N PRO A 18 4.35 25.25 -5.23
CA PRO A 18 4.89 24.40 -6.27
C PRO A 18 4.99 25.30 -7.49
N HIS A 19 6.16 25.35 -8.13
CA HIS A 19 6.22 25.77 -9.52
C HIS A 19 5.38 24.77 -10.32
N LEU A 20 4.07 25.01 -10.39
CA LEU A 20 3.17 24.35 -11.32
C LEU A 20 3.83 24.50 -12.69
N SER A 21 4.06 23.38 -13.38
CA SER A 21 4.58 23.42 -14.73
C SER A 21 3.69 24.37 -15.56
N GLY A 22 4.29 25.10 -16.51
CA GLY A 22 3.55 26.08 -17.30
C GLY A 22 2.30 25.50 -17.97
N PHE A 23 2.27 24.18 -18.18
CA PHE A 23 1.11 23.41 -18.60
C PHE A 23 -0.05 23.45 -17.59
N TRP A 24 0.19 23.09 -16.33
CA TRP A 24 -0.84 23.08 -15.28
C TRP A 24 -1.25 24.50 -14.90
N LYS A 25 -0.31 25.45 -14.86
CA LYS A 25 -0.64 26.86 -14.65
C LYS A 25 -1.59 27.38 -15.73
N LYS A 26 -1.31 27.10 -17.02
CA LYS A 26 -2.22 27.44 -18.12
C LYS A 26 -3.59 26.76 -18.00
N ARG A 27 -3.64 25.49 -17.57
CA ARG A 27 -4.93 24.79 -17.39
C ARG A 27 -5.74 25.33 -16.20
N PHE A 28 -5.12 25.58 -15.06
CA PHE A 28 -5.80 26.18 -13.92
C PHE A 28 -6.21 27.62 -14.20
N ASP A 29 -5.38 28.41 -14.88
CA ASP A 29 -5.75 29.74 -15.35
C ASP A 29 -6.90 29.67 -16.36
N SER A 30 -6.94 28.65 -17.23
CA SER A 30 -8.05 28.43 -18.16
C SER A 30 -9.35 28.03 -17.44
N LEU A 31 -9.27 27.24 -16.36
CA LEU A 31 -10.43 26.88 -15.54
C LEU A 31 -10.92 28.06 -14.69
N ALA A 32 -10.01 28.87 -14.15
CA ALA A 32 -10.34 30.10 -13.44
C ALA A 32 -10.98 31.13 -14.37
N ARG A 33 -10.50 31.24 -15.61
CA ARG A 33 -11.16 32.04 -16.66
C ARG A 33 -12.56 31.54 -16.96
N LEU A 34 -12.77 30.23 -17.06
CA LEU A 34 -14.10 29.64 -17.25
C LEU A 34 -15.07 29.92 -16.09
N ARG A 35 -14.56 30.11 -14.87
CA ARG A 35 -15.38 30.44 -13.68
C ARG A 35 -15.78 31.92 -13.62
N GLY A 36 -14.98 32.82 -14.19
CA GLY A 36 -15.21 34.27 -14.17
C GLY A 36 -15.71 34.86 -15.49
N SER A 37 -15.75 34.06 -16.55
CA SER A 37 -16.25 34.51 -17.84
C SER A 37 -17.71 34.12 -18.01
N ASP A 38 -18.59 35.12 -18.13
CA ASP A 38 -19.86 35.01 -18.84
C ASP A 38 -19.57 34.77 -20.34
N LEU A 39 -18.88 33.67 -20.64
CA LEU A 39 -18.72 33.22 -22.01
C LEU A 39 -20.12 32.83 -22.46
N ALA A 40 -20.70 33.67 -23.31
CA ALA A 40 -21.86 33.33 -24.12
C ALA A 40 -21.55 32.02 -24.85
N VAL A 41 -21.92 30.90 -24.23
CA VAL A 41 -21.71 29.57 -24.78
C VAL A 41 -22.42 29.56 -26.11
N SER A 42 -21.67 29.41 -27.21
CA SER A 42 -22.26 29.36 -28.55
C SER A 42 -23.37 28.32 -28.58
N ARG A 43 -24.43 28.56 -29.36
CA ARG A 43 -25.55 27.62 -29.49
C ARG A 43 -25.08 26.19 -29.79
N SER A 44 -24.02 26.03 -30.58
CA SER A 44 -23.40 24.73 -30.88
C SER A 44 -22.83 24.02 -29.65
N ARG A 45 -22.09 24.73 -28.77
CA ARG A 45 -21.54 24.14 -27.54
C ARG A 45 -22.62 23.82 -26.51
N ARG A 46 -23.70 24.63 -26.44
CA ARG A 46 -24.87 24.31 -25.60
C ARG A 46 -25.53 23.02 -26.06
N LEU A 47 -25.69 22.84 -27.37
CA LEU A 47 -26.23 21.60 -27.94
C LEU A 47 -25.34 20.39 -27.63
N SER A 48 -24.01 20.51 -27.81
CA SER A 48 -23.10 19.41 -27.48
C SER A 48 -23.14 19.02 -26.00
N LEU A 49 -23.22 20.00 -25.09
CA LEU A 49 -23.36 19.73 -23.65
C LEU A 49 -24.72 19.11 -23.30
N LEU A 50 -25.81 19.55 -23.96
CA LEU A 50 -27.14 18.95 -23.81
C LEU A 50 -27.18 17.51 -24.30
N CYS A 51 -26.56 17.21 -25.45
CA CYS A 51 -26.45 15.83 -25.94
C CYS A 51 -25.64 14.96 -24.98
N LEU A 52 -24.55 15.47 -24.41
CA LEU A 52 -23.71 14.74 -23.46
C LEU A 52 -24.45 14.49 -22.13
N ALA A 53 -25.20 15.48 -21.64
CA ALA A 53 -26.06 15.34 -20.47
C ALA A 53 -27.20 14.34 -20.71
N LEU A 54 -27.86 14.38 -21.88
CA LEU A 54 -28.87 13.41 -22.27
C LEU A 54 -28.29 11.99 -22.39
N PHE A 55 -27.08 11.84 -22.93
CA PHE A 55 -26.43 10.53 -23.03
C PHE A 55 -26.12 9.93 -21.64
N VAL A 56 -25.70 10.77 -20.69
CA VAL A 56 -25.47 10.37 -19.30
C VAL A 56 -26.77 10.04 -18.58
N CYS A 57 -27.84 10.82 -18.80
CA CYS A 57 -29.15 10.58 -18.16
C CYS A 57 -29.95 9.43 -18.78
N CYS A 58 -29.76 9.13 -20.07
CA CYS A 58 -30.43 8.01 -20.77
C CYS A 58 -29.61 6.72 -20.76
N SER A 59 -28.47 6.68 -20.06
CA SER A 59 -27.74 5.43 -19.82
C SER A 59 -28.60 4.54 -18.91
N PRO A 60 -29.13 3.40 -19.38
CA PRO A 60 -29.99 2.55 -18.57
C PRO A 60 -29.22 2.09 -17.33
N SER A 61 -29.77 2.36 -16.15
CA SER A 61 -29.27 1.79 -14.90
C SER A 61 -29.50 0.28 -14.96
N ILE A 62 -28.47 -0.47 -15.34
CA ILE A 62 -28.49 -1.93 -15.31
C ILE A 62 -28.55 -2.34 -13.83
N ARG A 63 -29.77 -2.49 -13.29
CA ARG A 63 -30.01 -3.19 -12.03
C ARG A 63 -29.96 -4.68 -12.35
N ALA A 64 -28.90 -5.34 -11.90
CA ALA A 64 -28.89 -6.79 -11.81
C ALA A 64 -29.97 -7.21 -10.81
N VAL A 65 -31.10 -7.71 -11.29
CA VAL A 65 -32.11 -8.36 -10.46
C VAL A 65 -31.64 -9.79 -10.26
N THR A 66 -31.03 -10.05 -9.11
CA THR A 66 -30.74 -11.42 -8.65
C THR A 66 -32.04 -12.01 -8.11
N THR A 67 -32.69 -12.85 -8.90
CA THR A 67 -33.76 -13.73 -8.43
C THR A 67 -33.16 -14.76 -7.48
N VAL A 68 -33.35 -14.57 -6.18
CA VAL A 68 -33.05 -15.57 -5.15
C VAL A 68 -34.18 -16.61 -5.19
N THR A 69 -33.87 -17.81 -5.66
CA THR A 69 -34.73 -18.98 -5.52
C THR A 69 -34.71 -19.43 -4.05
N ALA A 70 -35.89 -19.43 -3.44
CA ALA A 70 -36.14 -20.04 -2.14
C ALA A 70 -36.61 -21.47 -2.35
N GLU A 71 -35.91 -22.47 -1.80
CA GLU A 71 -36.52 -23.69 -1.25
C GLU A 71 -35.48 -24.67 -0.66
N GLY A 72 -35.83 -25.24 0.49
CA GLY A 72 -35.32 -26.55 0.95
C GLY A 72 -34.81 -26.60 2.38
N ASP A 73 -35.70 -26.67 3.37
CA ASP A 73 -35.37 -27.11 4.74
C ASP A 73 -35.02 -28.60 4.73
N GLY A 74 -33.73 -28.89 4.63
CA GLY A 74 -33.14 -30.23 4.79
C GLY A 74 -32.22 -30.29 6.02
N PRO A 75 -32.05 -31.47 6.63
CA PRO A 75 -31.29 -31.63 7.87
C PRO A 75 -29.83 -31.22 7.69
N ALA A 76 -29.34 -30.39 8.62
CA ALA A 76 -28.03 -29.75 8.58
C ALA A 76 -26.90 -30.79 8.46
N ALA A 77 -26.35 -30.93 7.26
CA ALA A 77 -25.10 -31.62 7.03
C ALA A 77 -23.98 -30.88 7.78
N PRO A 78 -23.03 -31.60 8.41
CA PRO A 78 -21.90 -30.98 9.09
C PRO A 78 -21.19 -30.05 8.11
N ALA A 79 -21.07 -28.77 8.49
CA ALA A 79 -20.43 -27.74 7.71
C ALA A 79 -18.99 -28.18 7.40
N ALA A 80 -18.80 -28.72 6.19
CA ALA A 80 -17.48 -28.99 5.66
C ALA A 80 -16.72 -27.67 5.75
N SER A 81 -15.65 -27.67 6.53
CA SER A 81 -14.77 -26.52 6.63
C SER A 81 -14.16 -26.35 5.24
N THR A 82 -14.73 -25.43 4.46
CA THR A 82 -14.18 -25.01 3.18
C THR A 82 -12.85 -24.36 3.50
N GLU A 83 -11.78 -25.16 3.54
CA GLU A 83 -10.42 -24.66 3.49
C GLU A 83 -10.37 -23.76 2.26
N SER A 84 -10.34 -22.45 2.52
CA SER A 84 -10.35 -21.44 1.48
C SER A 84 -9.09 -21.64 0.65
N GLN A 85 -9.26 -22.25 -0.53
CA GLN A 85 -8.18 -22.56 -1.44
C GLN A 85 -7.38 -21.27 -1.69
N GLN A 86 -6.22 -21.17 -1.06
CA GLN A 86 -5.42 -19.95 -1.12
C GLN A 86 -4.86 -19.80 -2.51
N CYS A 87 -5.33 -18.79 -3.24
CA CYS A 87 -4.79 -18.46 -4.54
C CYS A 87 -3.34 -18.00 -4.38
N ALA A 88 -2.41 -18.77 -4.97
CA ALA A 88 -1.02 -18.39 -5.07
C ALA A 88 -0.86 -17.02 -5.77
N PRO A 89 0.22 -16.27 -5.50
CA PRO A 89 0.49 -15.01 -6.19
C PRO A 89 0.54 -15.21 -7.72
N VAL A 90 -0.08 -14.29 -8.46
CA VAL A 90 -0.02 -14.26 -9.93
C VAL A 90 1.16 -13.38 -10.34
N ILE A 91 2.18 -13.99 -10.94
CA ILE A 91 3.40 -13.30 -11.33
C ILE A 91 3.45 -13.16 -12.84
N ARG A 92 3.64 -11.91 -13.30
CA ARG A 92 3.86 -11.56 -14.71
C ARG A 92 5.12 -10.72 -14.84
N ALA A 93 5.46 -10.36 -16.08
CA ALA A 93 6.69 -9.61 -16.37
C ALA A 93 6.76 -8.28 -15.61
N ASN A 94 5.67 -7.49 -15.61
CA ASN A 94 5.66 -6.12 -15.07
C ASN A 94 4.66 -5.90 -13.93
N TYR A 95 4.06 -6.97 -13.42
CA TYR A 95 3.24 -6.89 -12.21
C TYR A 95 3.20 -8.22 -11.45
N VAL A 96 2.89 -8.12 -10.17
CA VAL A 96 2.62 -9.25 -9.27
C VAL A 96 1.31 -8.97 -8.55
N ILE A 97 0.38 -9.91 -8.55
CA ILE A 97 -0.85 -9.84 -7.75
C ILE A 97 -0.70 -10.81 -6.60
N VAL A 98 -0.85 -10.31 -5.38
CA VAL A 98 -0.96 -11.11 -4.16
C VAL A 98 -2.42 -11.08 -3.71
N PRO A 99 -3.19 -12.17 -3.89
CA PRO A 99 -4.55 -12.26 -3.38
C PRO A 99 -4.57 -12.06 -1.86
N MET A 100 -5.64 -11.45 -1.34
CA MET A 100 -5.83 -11.22 0.09
C MET A 100 -7.21 -11.74 0.51
N GLN A 101 -7.30 -12.29 1.73
CA GLN A 101 -8.55 -12.69 2.37
C GLN A 101 -8.86 -11.76 3.55
N GLY A 102 -8.81 -10.44 3.31
CA GLY A 102 -8.78 -9.42 4.34
C GLY A 102 -7.36 -9.16 4.87
N ALA A 103 -7.19 -8.03 5.57
CA ALA A 103 -5.91 -7.64 6.13
C ALA A 103 -5.68 -8.26 7.53
N THR A 104 -4.49 -8.79 7.78
CA THR A 104 -4.04 -9.19 9.13
C THR A 104 -3.87 -7.97 10.05
N GLU A 105 -3.75 -8.14 11.37
CA GLU A 105 -3.49 -7.02 12.29
C GLU A 105 -2.25 -6.21 11.91
N LEU A 106 -1.16 -6.91 11.55
CA LEU A 106 0.06 -6.27 11.06
C LEU A 106 -0.20 -5.46 9.77
N GLN A 107 -0.92 -6.03 8.80
CA GLN A 107 -1.25 -5.33 7.56
C GLN A 107 -2.16 -4.12 7.82
N LYS A 108 -3.14 -4.23 8.72
CA LYS A 108 -3.98 -3.10 9.17
C LYS A 108 -3.16 -1.97 9.78
N ARG A 109 -2.01 -2.31 10.37
CA ARG A 109 -1.08 -1.33 10.94
C ARG A 109 -0.20 -0.66 9.88
N LEU A 110 0.25 -1.40 8.87
CA LEU A 110 1.19 -0.95 7.85
C LEU A 110 0.51 -0.28 6.65
N LEU A 111 -0.69 -0.72 6.29
CA LEU A 111 -1.45 -0.18 5.16
C LEU A 111 -2.07 1.19 5.51
N PRO A 112 -2.23 2.07 4.50
CA PRO A 112 -2.92 3.34 4.71
C PRO A 112 -4.38 3.10 5.13
N ARG A 113 -4.90 4.00 5.97
CA ARG A 113 -6.32 3.95 6.37
C ARG A 113 -7.24 4.11 5.15
N THR A 114 -8.26 3.28 5.10
CA THR A 114 -9.28 3.22 4.03
C THR A 114 -10.62 3.76 4.53
N LYS A 115 -11.58 3.97 3.61
CA LYS A 115 -12.95 4.32 4.01
C LYS A 115 -13.70 3.09 4.53
N HIS A 116 -13.43 1.93 3.93
CA HIS A 116 -13.96 0.64 4.34
C HIS A 116 -13.02 -0.06 5.33
N ASP A 117 -13.52 -1.06 6.05
CA ASP A 117 -12.67 -1.94 6.85
C ASP A 117 -11.68 -2.68 5.93
N LEU A 118 -10.43 -2.78 6.37
CA LEU A 118 -9.40 -3.53 5.66
C LEU A 118 -9.67 -5.05 5.61
N ASP A 119 -10.70 -5.52 6.32
CA ASP A 119 -11.28 -6.86 6.12
C ASP A 119 -11.83 -7.08 4.69
N HIS A 120 -12.06 -5.99 3.95
CA HIS A 120 -12.45 -5.98 2.54
C HIS A 120 -11.25 -5.95 1.58
N ALA A 121 -10.01 -5.99 2.06
CA ALA A 121 -8.84 -6.12 1.20
C ALA A 121 -8.88 -7.46 0.44
N ARG A 122 -8.74 -7.40 -0.89
CA ARG A 122 -8.81 -8.58 -1.79
C ARG A 122 -7.56 -8.76 -2.65
N ALA A 123 -6.82 -7.70 -2.90
CA ALA A 123 -5.60 -7.78 -3.69
C ALA A 123 -4.57 -6.72 -3.29
N PHE A 124 -3.31 -7.13 -3.27
CA PHE A 124 -2.15 -6.25 -3.23
C PHE A 124 -1.34 -6.44 -4.52
N VAL A 125 -1.18 -5.39 -5.30
CA VAL A 125 -0.58 -5.45 -6.63
C VAL A 125 0.72 -4.66 -6.66
N LEU A 126 1.82 -5.35 -6.96
CA LEU A 126 3.11 -4.70 -7.25
C LEU A 126 3.17 -4.39 -8.73
N VAL A 127 3.56 -3.18 -9.08
CA VAL A 127 3.68 -2.73 -10.47
C VAL A 127 5.11 -2.25 -10.73
N ASN A 128 5.74 -2.78 -11.79
CA ASN A 128 7.02 -2.29 -12.27
C ASN A 128 6.83 -0.98 -13.05
N GLY A 129 6.72 0.14 -12.34
CA GLY A 129 6.57 1.47 -12.94
C GLY A 129 7.74 1.84 -13.86
N SER A 130 8.96 1.37 -13.57
CA SER A 130 10.13 1.60 -14.43
C SER A 130 10.01 0.98 -15.82
N ALA A 131 9.31 -0.15 -15.96
CA ALA A 131 9.07 -0.76 -17.27
C ALA A 131 7.99 -0.03 -18.08
N ILE A 132 7.12 0.73 -17.40
CA ILE A 132 6.01 1.45 -18.02
C ILE A 132 6.44 2.85 -18.44
N ALA A 133 7.42 3.48 -17.79
CA ALA A 133 7.96 4.77 -18.23
C ALA A 133 9.13 4.59 -19.21
N LYS A 134 8.98 5.08 -20.45
CA LYS A 134 10.11 5.18 -21.39
C LYS A 134 11.06 6.32 -21.02
N ASN A 135 10.51 7.38 -20.45
CA ASN A 135 11.20 8.53 -19.89
C ASN A 135 10.26 9.25 -18.90
N ASP A 136 10.69 10.37 -18.32
CA ASP A 136 9.94 11.17 -17.36
C ASP A 136 8.58 11.72 -17.86
N LYS A 137 8.29 11.62 -19.16
CA LYS A 137 7.13 12.23 -19.83
C LYS A 137 6.29 11.28 -20.67
N THR A 138 6.72 10.04 -20.91
CA THR A 138 6.02 9.11 -21.81
C THR A 138 5.84 7.74 -21.17
N LEU A 139 4.59 7.27 -21.22
CA LEU A 139 4.18 5.96 -20.75
C LEU A 139 4.05 5.00 -21.93
N ASP A 140 4.64 3.82 -21.80
CA ASP A 140 4.38 2.65 -22.63
C ASP A 140 3.23 1.84 -22.03
N ALA A 141 2.00 2.15 -22.44
CA ALA A 141 0.84 1.37 -22.01
C ALA A 141 0.92 -0.11 -22.44
N SER A 142 1.69 -0.44 -23.49
CA SER A 142 1.85 -1.83 -23.95
C SER A 142 2.80 -2.64 -23.08
N ALA A 143 3.66 -1.99 -22.29
CA ALA A 143 4.50 -2.67 -21.31
C ALA A 143 3.67 -3.33 -20.19
N LEU A 144 2.44 -2.87 -19.96
CA LEU A 144 1.52 -3.46 -19.02
C LEU A 144 0.38 -4.14 -19.78
N ASP A 145 0.29 -5.47 -19.72
CA ASP A 145 -0.83 -6.23 -20.29
C ASP A 145 -2.11 -6.00 -19.46
N LEU A 146 -2.79 -4.89 -19.73
CA LEU A 146 -3.97 -4.42 -19.00
C LEU A 146 -5.16 -5.38 -19.14
N THR A 147 -5.29 -6.02 -20.29
CA THR A 147 -6.34 -7.01 -20.54
C THR A 147 -6.14 -8.20 -19.61
N ARG A 148 -4.91 -8.71 -19.51
CA ARG A 148 -4.60 -9.81 -18.61
C ARG A 148 -4.67 -9.40 -17.14
N LEU A 149 -4.17 -8.22 -16.79
CA LEU A 149 -4.27 -7.68 -15.42
C LEU A 149 -5.74 -7.58 -14.98
N ARG A 150 -6.62 -7.06 -15.85
CA ARG A 150 -8.07 -7.02 -15.61
C ARG A 150 -8.63 -8.41 -15.35
N ASN A 151 -8.30 -9.38 -16.20
CA ASN A 151 -8.85 -10.74 -16.09
C ASN A 151 -8.36 -11.47 -14.83
N ASP A 152 -7.09 -11.25 -14.46
CA ASP A 152 -6.50 -11.83 -13.25
C ASP A 152 -7.12 -11.20 -11.98
N LEU A 153 -7.46 -9.91 -11.99
CA LEU A 153 -8.04 -9.20 -10.84
C LEU A 153 -9.55 -9.29 -10.72
N LYS A 154 -10.30 -9.38 -11.82
CA LYS A 154 -11.77 -9.40 -11.81
C LYS A 154 -12.33 -10.50 -10.90
N LYS A 155 -11.70 -11.68 -10.93
CA LYS A 155 -12.06 -12.84 -10.09
C LYS A 155 -11.96 -12.57 -8.59
N LEU A 156 -11.15 -11.59 -8.18
CA LEU A 156 -10.95 -11.23 -6.77
C LEU A 156 -11.95 -10.17 -6.29
N ALA A 157 -12.65 -9.50 -7.22
CA ALA A 157 -13.63 -8.46 -6.92
C ALA A 157 -15.05 -9.00 -6.72
N ASP A 158 -15.33 -10.25 -7.12
CA ASP A 158 -16.70 -10.79 -7.27
C ASP A 158 -17.47 -11.04 -5.95
N HIS A 159 -16.92 -10.68 -4.77
CA HIS A 159 -17.48 -11.05 -3.45
C HIS A 159 -17.71 -9.86 -2.50
N GLY A 160 -18.47 -8.87 -2.96
CA GLY A 160 -18.92 -7.73 -2.15
C GLY A 160 -17.94 -6.55 -2.14
N PRO A 161 -18.00 -5.65 -1.14
CA PRO A 161 -17.07 -4.54 -1.01
C PRO A 161 -15.63 -5.06 -1.05
N ALA A 162 -14.85 -4.61 -2.03
CA ALA A 162 -13.51 -5.08 -2.32
C ALA A 162 -12.54 -3.90 -2.44
N ILE A 163 -11.42 -3.99 -1.73
CA ILE A 163 -10.34 -3.02 -1.75
C ILE A 163 -9.14 -3.63 -2.48
N ILE A 164 -8.55 -2.83 -3.38
CA ILE A 164 -7.29 -3.15 -4.05
C ILE A 164 -6.22 -2.12 -3.75
N PHE A 165 -5.01 -2.59 -3.49
CA PHE A 165 -3.82 -1.77 -3.32
C PHE A 165 -2.90 -1.94 -4.53
N PHE A 166 -2.45 -0.83 -5.11
CA PHE A 166 -1.41 -0.79 -6.14
C PHE A 166 -0.18 -0.10 -5.59
N ASP A 167 0.94 -0.83 -5.53
CA ASP A 167 2.24 -0.30 -5.17
C ASP A 167 3.11 -0.21 -6.43
N ILE A 168 3.37 1.02 -6.85
CA ILE A 168 4.12 1.32 -8.08
C ILE A 168 5.58 1.55 -7.72
N TYR A 169 6.45 0.67 -8.20
CA TYR A 169 7.89 0.71 -7.97
C TYR A 169 8.60 1.33 -9.17
N HIS A 170 9.31 2.43 -8.96
CA HIS A 170 9.96 3.16 -10.05
C HIS A 170 11.27 3.85 -9.67
N ARG A 171 12.16 4.04 -10.66
CA ARG A 171 13.38 4.85 -10.52
C ARG A 171 13.17 6.32 -10.82
N ASP A 172 12.42 6.63 -11.88
CA ASP A 172 12.04 8.00 -12.22
C ASP A 172 10.79 7.96 -13.09
N LEU A 173 9.69 8.51 -12.57
CA LEU A 173 8.47 8.68 -13.35
C LEU A 173 8.23 10.13 -13.74
N GLY A 174 8.97 11.09 -13.15
CA GLY A 174 8.71 12.52 -13.31
C GLY A 174 7.21 12.88 -13.29
N ALA A 175 6.76 13.50 -14.38
CA ALA A 175 5.36 13.89 -14.56
C ALA A 175 4.42 12.69 -14.82
N SER A 176 4.95 11.58 -15.32
CA SER A 176 4.19 10.36 -15.61
C SER A 176 3.68 9.67 -14.34
N ARG A 177 4.24 9.99 -13.16
CA ARG A 177 3.80 9.47 -11.86
C ARG A 177 2.33 9.76 -11.60
N GLU A 178 1.93 11.01 -11.79
CA GLU A 178 0.54 11.44 -11.56
C GLU A 178 -0.41 10.76 -12.56
N VAL A 179 0.02 10.61 -13.81
CA VAL A 179 -0.78 9.93 -14.84
C VAL A 179 -1.01 8.47 -14.47
N LEU A 180 0.03 7.75 -14.02
CA LEU A 180 -0.11 6.37 -13.55
C LEU A 180 -0.97 6.27 -12.29
N TYR A 181 -0.80 7.19 -11.35
CA TYR A 181 -1.64 7.26 -10.16
C TYR A 181 -3.12 7.35 -10.53
N TRP A 182 -3.50 8.33 -11.36
CA TRP A 182 -4.88 8.51 -11.80
C TRP A 182 -5.40 7.33 -12.62
N PHE A 183 -4.54 6.72 -13.44
CA PHE A 183 -4.87 5.52 -14.17
C PHE A 183 -5.28 4.38 -13.23
N PHE A 184 -4.46 4.05 -12.22
CA PHE A 184 -4.77 2.95 -11.32
C PHE A 184 -5.95 3.26 -10.39
N VAL A 185 -6.09 4.50 -9.93
CA VAL A 185 -7.28 4.95 -9.18
C VAL A 185 -8.58 4.71 -9.97
N GLY A 186 -8.58 4.96 -11.28
CA GLY A 186 -9.74 4.67 -12.13
C GLY A 186 -9.87 3.20 -12.56
N PHE A 187 -8.75 2.48 -12.63
CA PHE A 187 -8.71 1.10 -13.10
C PHE A 187 -9.43 0.14 -12.14
N GLY A 188 -9.17 0.24 -10.83
CA GLY A 188 -9.79 -0.66 -9.85
C GLY A 188 -11.33 -0.62 -9.84
N PRO A 189 -11.98 0.56 -9.80
CA PRO A 189 -13.43 0.66 -9.94
C PRO A 189 -13.96 0.12 -11.26
N SER A 190 -13.21 0.32 -12.36
CA SER A 190 -13.62 -0.19 -13.69
C SER A 190 -13.67 -1.72 -13.77
N ILE A 191 -13.08 -2.43 -12.81
CA ILE A 191 -13.05 -3.90 -12.75
C ILE A 191 -13.78 -4.48 -11.52
N GLY A 192 -14.52 -3.64 -10.78
CA GLY A 192 -15.42 -4.08 -9.71
C GLY A 192 -14.93 -3.83 -8.27
N PHE A 193 -13.74 -3.25 -8.06
CA PHE A 193 -13.31 -2.88 -6.71
C PHE A 193 -13.99 -1.58 -6.27
N GLU A 194 -14.51 -1.55 -5.04
CA GLU A 194 -15.18 -0.36 -4.51
C GLU A 194 -14.18 0.74 -4.14
N GLU A 195 -13.02 0.33 -3.62
CA GLU A 195 -11.96 1.26 -3.22
C GLU A 195 -10.63 0.84 -3.83
N THR A 196 -9.88 1.83 -4.33
CA THR A 196 -8.53 1.64 -4.85
C THR A 196 -7.56 2.57 -4.15
N ARG A 197 -6.48 1.99 -3.64
CA ARG A 197 -5.37 2.71 -3.05
C ARG A 197 -4.15 2.55 -3.92
N VAL A 198 -3.47 3.65 -4.16
CA VAL A 198 -2.27 3.67 -4.99
C VAL A 198 -1.16 4.33 -4.20
N SER A 199 -0.03 3.64 -4.06
CA SER A 199 1.20 4.15 -3.49
C SER A 199 2.29 4.08 -4.55
N SER A 200 3.23 5.01 -4.47
CA SER A 200 4.32 5.14 -5.43
C SER A 200 5.63 5.21 -4.67
N HIS A 201 6.52 4.28 -4.94
CA HIS A 201 7.80 4.14 -4.25
C HIS A 201 8.91 4.53 -5.21
N TYR A 202 9.58 5.64 -4.89
CA TYR A 202 10.84 5.99 -5.53
C TYR A 202 11.93 5.07 -5.00
N LEU A 203 12.59 4.39 -5.90
CA LEU A 203 13.61 3.41 -5.58
C LEU A 203 14.98 3.94 -5.91
N ASP A 204 15.95 3.57 -5.08
CA ASP A 204 17.34 3.85 -5.34
C ASP A 204 17.84 3.11 -6.61
N VAL A 205 19.07 3.41 -7.00
CA VAL A 205 19.74 2.77 -8.14
C VAL A 205 19.88 1.24 -8.02
N ASN A 206 19.76 0.69 -6.81
CA ASN A 206 19.98 -0.73 -6.52
C ASN A 206 18.70 -1.56 -6.55
N PHE A 207 17.53 -0.96 -6.79
CA PHE A 207 16.31 -1.74 -6.93
C PHE A 207 16.37 -2.68 -8.13
N ASP A 208 16.02 -3.93 -7.83
CA ASP A 208 15.94 -5.04 -8.77
C ASP A 208 14.54 -5.67 -8.69
N TRP A 209 13.76 -5.45 -9.75
CA TRP A 209 12.43 -6.04 -9.91
C TRP A 209 12.47 -7.56 -9.95
N GLN A 210 13.49 -8.15 -10.59
CA GLN A 210 13.60 -9.61 -10.68
C GLN A 210 13.89 -10.22 -9.32
N ARG A 211 14.71 -9.55 -8.50
CA ARG A 211 14.92 -9.94 -7.11
C ARG A 211 13.63 -9.89 -6.30
N MET A 212 12.85 -8.81 -6.40
CA MET A 212 11.55 -8.71 -5.74
C MET A 212 10.59 -9.83 -6.17
N VAL A 213 10.53 -10.13 -7.47
CA VAL A 213 9.72 -11.25 -7.99
C VAL A 213 10.21 -12.60 -7.46
N ALA A 214 11.53 -12.81 -7.39
CA ALA A 214 12.12 -14.03 -6.84
C ALA A 214 11.80 -14.19 -5.35
N ASP A 215 11.88 -13.10 -4.58
CA ASP A 215 11.53 -13.08 -3.15
C ASP A 215 10.05 -13.45 -2.95
N VAL A 216 9.13 -12.87 -3.75
CA VAL A 216 7.70 -13.24 -3.69
C VAL A 216 7.47 -14.70 -4.03
N ARG A 217 8.20 -15.28 -4.99
CA ARG A 217 8.14 -16.72 -5.29
C ARG A 217 8.62 -17.55 -4.11
N GLN A 218 9.74 -17.16 -3.50
CA GLN A 218 10.35 -17.86 -2.38
C GLN A 218 9.45 -17.85 -1.14
N TRP A 219 8.76 -16.75 -0.88
CA TRP A 219 7.81 -16.64 0.23
C TRP A 219 6.49 -17.41 -0.02
N GLY A 220 6.29 -17.94 -1.23
CA GLY A 220 5.03 -18.54 -1.67
C GLY A 220 4.49 -19.65 -0.76
N GLY A 221 3.15 -19.75 -0.71
CA GLY A 221 2.45 -20.99 -0.37
C GLY A 221 1.73 -21.06 0.98
N GLN A 222 1.99 -20.15 1.92
CA GLN A 222 1.21 -20.07 3.16
C GLN A 222 0.83 -18.61 3.42
N GLN A 223 -0.33 -18.18 2.93
CA GLN A 223 -1.08 -17.15 3.68
C GLN A 223 -1.74 -17.85 4.88
N SER A 224 -0.97 -18.61 5.65
CA SER A 224 -1.47 -19.30 6.83
C SER A 224 -2.29 -18.29 7.62
N SER A 225 -3.56 -18.64 7.85
CA SER A 225 -4.46 -17.85 8.70
C SER A 225 -4.00 -17.82 10.16
N GLU A 226 -2.84 -18.42 10.48
CA GLU A 226 -2.03 -18.09 11.63
C GLU A 226 -1.80 -16.57 11.64
N ARG A 227 -2.71 -15.93 12.36
CA ARG A 227 -2.88 -14.48 12.40
C ARG A 227 -1.53 -13.88 12.76
N GLU A 228 -1.08 -12.91 11.96
CA GLU A 228 -0.01 -11.98 12.33
C GLU A 228 -0.52 -11.08 13.46
N THR A 229 -0.91 -11.69 14.59
CA THR A 229 -1.46 -11.05 15.77
C THR A 229 -0.31 -10.48 16.57
N GLY A 230 -0.48 -9.23 16.99
CA GLY A 230 0.51 -8.54 17.80
C GLY A 230 0.53 -9.07 19.22
N ILE A 231 1.72 -9.30 19.78
CA ILE A 231 1.93 -9.49 21.21
C ILE A 231 2.57 -8.23 21.75
N GLY A 232 1.92 -7.57 22.71
CA GLY A 232 2.38 -6.25 23.12
C GLY A 232 1.70 -5.67 24.34
N ASP A 233 2.14 -4.47 24.67
CA ASP A 233 1.55 -3.59 25.67
C ASP A 233 1.49 -2.15 25.12
N ARG A 234 1.25 -1.16 26.01
CA ARG A 234 1.14 0.25 25.65
C ARG A 234 2.44 0.89 25.12
N LEU A 235 3.59 0.25 25.30
CA LEU A 235 4.91 0.74 24.89
C LEU A 235 5.30 0.17 23.52
N ALA A 236 5.13 -1.13 23.33
CA ALA A 236 5.48 -1.79 22.09
C ALA A 236 4.60 -3.00 21.79
N VAL A 237 4.40 -3.27 20.50
CA VAL A 237 3.74 -4.47 20.00
C VAL A 237 4.66 -5.16 18.99
N ALA A 238 4.93 -6.44 19.19
CA ALA A 238 5.72 -7.27 18.30
C ALA A 238 4.82 -8.17 17.47
N TYR A 239 5.07 -8.23 16.16
CA TYR A 239 4.32 -9.02 15.20
C TYR A 239 5.26 -10.03 14.53
N PRO A 240 4.83 -11.30 14.35
CA PRO A 240 5.49 -12.20 13.44
C PRO A 240 5.17 -11.78 12.00
N VAL A 241 6.16 -11.80 11.10
CA VAL A 241 5.95 -11.48 9.69
C VAL A 241 5.92 -12.78 8.90
N THR A 242 4.73 -13.23 8.54
CA THR A 242 4.52 -14.57 7.94
C THR A 242 3.95 -14.47 6.53
N THR A 243 3.06 -13.51 6.28
CA THR A 243 2.38 -13.38 4.99
C THR A 243 3.25 -12.70 3.93
N VAL A 244 3.02 -13.04 2.67
CA VAL A 244 3.70 -12.41 1.52
C VAL A 244 3.52 -10.89 1.53
N VAL A 245 2.30 -10.39 1.78
CA VAL A 245 2.01 -8.94 1.79
C VAL A 245 2.78 -8.25 2.92
N SER A 246 2.79 -8.80 4.14
CA SER A 246 3.55 -8.21 5.24
C SER A 246 5.06 -8.25 4.99
N ARG A 247 5.59 -9.31 4.35
CA ARG A 247 6.99 -9.34 3.93
C ARG A 247 7.29 -8.25 2.90
N ILE A 248 6.41 -8.01 1.93
CA ILE A 248 6.58 -6.89 0.99
C ILE A 248 6.62 -5.56 1.75
N LEU A 249 5.62 -5.30 2.61
CA LEU A 249 5.47 -4.03 3.34
C LEU A 249 6.61 -3.76 4.34
N THR A 250 7.27 -4.81 4.82
CA THR A 250 8.37 -4.74 5.80
C THR A 250 9.76 -4.92 5.17
N GLY A 251 9.86 -5.05 3.85
CA GLY A 251 11.13 -5.30 3.16
C GLY A 251 11.75 -6.67 3.49
N GLY A 252 10.93 -7.68 3.73
CA GLY A 252 11.34 -9.06 4.01
C GLY A 252 11.75 -9.28 5.47
N ALA A 253 11.26 -8.47 6.42
CA ALA A 253 11.50 -8.72 7.83
C ALA A 253 10.87 -10.06 8.27
N ASP A 254 11.40 -10.64 9.35
CA ASP A 254 10.80 -11.79 10.04
C ASP A 254 10.00 -11.36 11.28
N CYS A 255 10.32 -10.18 11.82
CA CYS A 255 9.62 -9.56 12.94
C CYS A 255 9.47 -8.06 12.71
N PHE A 256 8.28 -7.56 13.02
CA PHE A 256 8.01 -6.13 13.08
C PHE A 256 7.71 -5.73 14.53
N VAL A 257 8.40 -4.73 15.05
CA VAL A 257 8.15 -4.15 16.37
C VAL A 257 7.66 -2.73 16.20
N ASP A 258 6.44 -2.46 16.65
CA ASP A 258 5.81 -1.14 16.60
C ASP A 258 5.95 -0.45 17.95
N ILE A 259 6.77 0.61 18.02
CA ILE A 259 6.88 1.46 19.19
C ILE A 259 5.71 2.45 19.14
N LEU A 260 4.78 2.30 20.10
CA LEU A 260 3.52 3.04 20.08
C LEU A 260 3.65 4.50 20.52
N PRO A 261 4.38 4.84 21.60
CA PRO A 261 4.60 6.22 22.00
C PRO A 261 5.44 6.96 20.97
N ALA A 262 5.32 8.30 20.95
CA ALA A 262 6.28 9.14 20.25
C ALA A 262 7.69 8.84 20.79
N PHE A 263 8.57 8.48 19.87
CA PHE A 263 9.94 8.08 20.17
C PHE A 263 10.69 9.25 20.78
N ARG A 264 11.14 9.04 22.02
CA ARG A 264 12.02 9.96 22.75
C ARG A 264 13.15 9.15 23.36
N THR A 265 14.39 9.45 23.01
CA THR A 265 15.55 8.84 23.66
C THR A 265 15.73 9.47 25.03
N VAL A 266 15.73 8.65 26.08
CA VAL A 266 15.93 9.12 27.46
C VAL A 266 17.36 8.85 27.96
N TYR A 267 18.12 7.98 27.29
CA TYR A 267 19.41 7.47 27.78
C TYR A 267 20.46 7.36 26.66
N ASP A 268 21.74 7.30 27.06
CA ASP A 268 22.91 7.19 26.17
C ASP A 268 22.91 5.89 25.32
N ASP A 269 22.18 4.85 25.73
CA ASP A 269 22.03 3.59 25.00
C ASP A 269 20.78 3.53 24.10
N GLY A 270 20.02 4.63 24.01
CA GLY A 270 19.00 4.87 22.98
C GLY A 270 17.58 4.36 23.27
N LEU A 271 17.37 3.43 24.20
CA LEU A 271 16.02 2.99 24.58
C LEU A 271 15.81 3.06 26.09
N ALA A 272 14.65 3.57 26.52
CA ALA A 272 14.25 3.47 27.91
C ALA A 272 14.21 2.00 28.36
N ARG A 273 14.73 1.72 29.57
CA ARG A 273 14.85 0.35 30.11
C ARG A 273 13.51 -0.42 30.05
N ASP A 274 12.41 0.24 30.39
CA ASP A 274 11.08 -0.38 30.35
C ASP A 274 10.62 -0.71 28.93
N LEU A 275 10.89 0.17 27.96
CA LEU A 275 10.61 -0.08 26.55
C LEU A 275 11.44 -1.25 26.02
N ARG A 276 12.75 -1.29 26.33
CA ARG A 276 13.63 -2.41 25.97
C ARG A 276 13.15 -3.74 26.56
N LYS A 277 12.76 -3.72 27.84
CA LYS A 277 12.20 -4.90 28.54
C LYS A 277 10.89 -5.36 27.88
N SER A 278 10.01 -4.43 27.54
CA SER A 278 8.75 -4.70 26.83
C SER A 278 9.02 -5.37 25.48
N ILE A 279 9.81 -4.74 24.60
CA ILE A 279 10.18 -5.29 23.28
C ILE A 279 10.76 -6.70 23.43
N THR A 280 11.71 -6.88 24.34
CA THR A 280 12.40 -8.15 24.53
C THR A 280 11.48 -9.27 25.01
N GLY A 281 10.58 -8.96 25.96
CA GLY A 281 9.58 -9.91 26.44
C GLY A 281 8.64 -10.37 25.32
N HIS A 282 8.12 -9.42 24.55
CA HIS A 282 7.14 -9.71 23.49
C HIS A 282 7.76 -10.49 22.32
N VAL A 283 8.94 -10.07 21.84
CA VAL A 283 9.64 -10.76 20.74
C VAL A 283 10.04 -12.18 21.12
N ARG A 284 10.47 -12.43 22.37
CA ARG A 284 10.76 -13.81 22.84
C ARG A 284 9.51 -14.68 22.88
N THR A 285 8.36 -14.10 23.23
CA THR A 285 7.08 -14.80 23.29
C THR A 285 6.60 -15.28 21.91
N LEU A 286 6.97 -14.57 20.84
CA LEU A 286 6.63 -14.97 19.47
C LEU A 286 7.28 -16.29 19.01
N LYS A 287 8.34 -16.78 19.68
CA LYS A 287 9.05 -18.03 19.34
C LYS A 287 9.37 -18.17 17.84
N LEU A 288 9.86 -17.08 17.25
CA LEU A 288 10.15 -17.02 15.81
C LEU A 288 11.18 -18.07 15.40
N ARG A 289 10.86 -18.85 14.35
CA ARG A 289 11.75 -19.86 13.77
C ARG A 289 12.94 -19.24 13.04
N ASN A 290 12.71 -18.10 12.39
CA ASN A 290 13.71 -17.36 11.65
C ASN A 290 13.92 -15.97 12.26
N LYS A 291 15.18 -15.53 12.34
CA LYS A 291 15.56 -14.22 12.89
C LYS A 291 16.63 -13.57 12.01
N LYS A 292 16.38 -13.45 10.71
CA LYS A 292 17.32 -12.76 9.82
C LYS A 292 17.17 -11.26 9.94
N ARG A 293 15.94 -10.77 9.92
CA ARG A 293 15.69 -9.33 9.86
C ARG A 293 14.61 -8.85 10.83
N LEU A 294 14.98 -7.89 11.66
CA LEU A 294 14.08 -7.11 12.50
C LEU A 294 13.77 -5.77 11.83
N LEU A 295 12.50 -5.37 11.81
CA LEU A 295 12.07 -4.02 11.47
C LEU A 295 11.42 -3.37 12.68
N VAL A 296 11.90 -2.19 13.07
CA VAL A 296 11.33 -1.39 14.16
C VAL A 296 10.59 -0.19 13.57
N GLY A 297 9.27 -0.16 13.72
CA GLY A 297 8.43 0.98 13.42
C GLY A 297 8.46 1.97 14.57
N LEU A 298 8.76 3.24 14.28
CA LEU A 298 8.75 4.31 15.28
C LEU A 298 8.22 5.63 14.70
N ARG A 299 7.76 6.50 15.59
CA ARG A 299 7.15 7.78 15.24
C ARG A 299 7.82 8.91 16.02
N THR A 300 8.06 10.04 15.38
CA THR A 300 8.56 11.25 16.07
C THR A 300 7.64 12.43 15.77
N GLU A 301 7.49 13.33 16.74
CA GLU A 301 6.69 14.56 16.60
C GLU A 301 7.56 15.81 16.45
N THR A 302 8.87 15.72 16.73
CA THR A 302 9.78 16.88 16.71
C THR A 302 11.03 16.61 15.89
N GLN A 303 11.69 17.69 15.48
CA GLN A 303 12.99 17.62 14.80
C GLN A 303 14.05 16.99 15.71
N GLU A 304 14.05 17.29 17.02
CA GLU A 304 14.99 16.64 17.95
C GLU A 304 14.79 15.13 17.93
N GLY A 305 13.54 14.65 17.93
CA GLY A 305 13.21 13.24 17.81
C GLY A 305 13.86 12.56 16.59
N ARG A 306 14.07 13.27 15.48
CA ARG A 306 14.79 12.70 14.32
C ARG A 306 16.26 12.43 14.63
N ASN A 307 16.92 13.35 15.33
CA ASN A 307 18.32 13.16 15.75
C ASN A 307 18.43 11.99 16.74
N GLU A 308 17.42 11.83 17.59
CA GLU A 308 17.32 10.70 18.52
C GLU A 308 17.16 9.37 17.78
N VAL A 309 16.35 9.32 16.73
CA VAL A 309 16.23 8.15 15.85
C VAL A 309 17.57 7.81 15.21
N ASN A 310 18.35 8.79 14.73
CA ASN A 310 19.66 8.53 14.16
C ASN A 310 20.61 7.90 15.18
N ARG A 311 20.68 8.43 16.41
CA ARG A 311 21.46 7.83 17.51
C ARG A 311 21.02 6.40 17.81
N PHE A 312 19.71 6.16 17.83
CA PHE A 312 19.17 4.82 18.02
C PHE A 312 19.57 3.90 16.87
N VAL A 313 19.46 4.32 15.61
CA VAL A 313 19.85 3.52 14.43
C VAL A 313 21.34 3.19 14.45
N GLU A 314 22.20 4.13 14.84
CA GLU A 314 23.65 3.94 14.85
C GLU A 314 24.14 3.03 15.98
N SER A 315 23.51 3.09 17.16
CA SER A 315 24.06 2.44 18.36
C SER A 315 23.10 1.52 19.10
N GLY A 316 21.82 1.90 19.24
CA GLY A 316 20.84 1.15 20.02
C GLY A 316 20.21 -0.01 19.25
N LEU A 317 19.89 0.19 17.98
CA LEU A 317 19.23 -0.79 17.12
C LEU A 317 20.10 -2.01 16.82
N PRO A 318 21.42 -1.90 16.51
CA PRO A 318 22.27 -3.07 16.35
C PRO A 318 22.34 -3.91 17.63
N ARG A 319 22.51 -3.26 18.79
CA ARG A 319 22.54 -3.94 20.10
C ARG A 319 21.22 -4.64 20.42
N LEU A 320 20.09 -3.99 20.13
CA LEU A 320 18.77 -4.60 20.29
C LEU A 320 18.61 -5.81 19.37
N GLY A 321 19.02 -5.69 18.10
CA GLY A 321 19.01 -6.78 17.14
C GLY A 321 19.81 -7.99 17.64
N GLU A 322 21.05 -7.76 18.07
CA GLU A 322 21.93 -8.79 18.63
C GLU A 322 21.33 -9.46 19.88
N GLU A 323 20.82 -8.67 20.84
CA GLU A 323 20.17 -9.19 22.05
C GLU A 323 18.97 -10.10 21.74
N LEU A 324 18.21 -9.74 20.70
CA LEU A 324 17.05 -10.51 20.26
C LEU A 324 17.44 -11.70 19.35
N GLY A 325 18.69 -11.78 18.93
CA GLY A 325 19.25 -12.81 18.07
C GLY A 325 18.90 -12.62 16.58
N PHE A 326 18.76 -11.37 16.13
CA PHE A 326 18.57 -11.04 14.72
C PHE A 326 19.90 -10.73 14.01
N GLU A 327 20.07 -11.21 12.78
CA GLU A 327 21.27 -10.92 11.97
C GLU A 327 21.33 -9.44 11.55
N THR A 328 20.18 -8.85 11.23
CA THR A 328 20.06 -7.45 10.83
C THR A 328 18.86 -6.78 11.48
N ALA A 329 18.97 -5.49 11.74
CA ALA A 329 17.89 -4.67 12.28
C ALA A 329 17.80 -3.34 11.52
N THR A 330 16.59 -2.93 11.17
CA THR A 330 16.31 -1.69 10.42
C THR A 330 15.15 -0.93 11.06
N VAL A 331 15.03 0.37 10.74
CA VAL A 331 13.97 1.23 11.25
C VAL A 331 13.07 1.71 10.12
N GLN A 332 11.76 1.67 10.36
CA GLN A 332 10.76 2.41 9.61
C GLN A 332 10.34 3.63 10.43
N HIS A 333 10.79 4.82 10.01
CA HIS A 333 10.55 6.07 10.72
C HIS A 333 9.41 6.85 10.06
N GLN A 334 8.40 7.21 10.86
CA GLN A 334 7.33 8.13 10.47
C GLN A 334 7.48 9.45 11.24
N TYR A 335 7.64 10.56 10.51
CA TYR A 335 7.56 11.90 11.08
C TYR A 335 6.10 12.36 11.04
N ARG A 336 5.53 12.75 12.18
CA ARG A 336 4.16 13.25 12.31
C ARG A 336 4.12 14.74 12.59
#